data_AF-A0A2K6BRL9-F1
#
_entry.id   AF-A0A2K6BRL9-F1
#
_cell.length_a   1.000
_cell.length_b   1.000
_cell.length_c   1.000
_cell.angle_alpha   90.00
_cell.angle_beta   90.00
_cell.angle_gamma   90.00
#
_symmetry.space_group_name_H-M   'P 1'
#
loop_
_entity.id
_entity.type
_entity.pdbx_description
1 polymer ?
#
loop_
_entity_poly.entity_id
_entity_poly.type
_entity_poly.pdbx_seq_one_letter_code
_entity_poly.pdbx_strand_id
1 'polypeptide(L)'
;MRNRSGAVWSRASVLFSAWEVEVQMRVTGLGRRGAQGMAVWYTQGRGHVGSILGGLASWDGIGIFFDSSAEDTQNSPAIRVLASDGHIPSEQPGYGASQVLGSCHWDFRNRPHPFRARITYWGQRLRVSLNSGLTPSDPDEFCVDVGPLLLVPGGFFGVSAATGILAGLPGDGAAPSGEAAGRAAGKAGPGHQGGCNSKVRL
;
A
#
# COMPACT_ATOMS: atom_id res chain seq x y z
N MET A 1 -16.16 -2.96 19.35
CA MET A 1 -15.19 -2.18 18.52
C MET A 1 -15.94 -1.34 17.52
N ARG A 2 -15.50 -0.10 17.29
CA ARG A 2 -16.03 0.76 16.23
C ARG A 2 -15.12 0.61 15.02
N ASN A 3 -15.69 0.47 13.82
CA ASN A 3 -14.92 0.54 12.59
C ASN A 3 -14.23 1.91 12.51
N ARG A 4 -12.94 1.90 12.20
CA ARG A 4 -12.13 3.09 11.97
C ARG A 4 -11.53 2.98 10.59
N SER A 5 -11.55 4.09 9.87
CA SER A 5 -10.84 4.25 8.62
C SER A 5 -10.11 5.59 8.63
N GLY A 6 -9.00 5.64 7.93
CA GLY A 6 -8.23 6.85 7.72
C GLY A 6 -7.44 6.76 6.44
N ALA A 7 -7.24 7.90 5.77
CA ALA A 7 -6.35 8.00 4.64
C ALA A 7 -5.63 9.34 4.64
N VAL A 8 -4.39 9.32 4.16
CA VAL A 8 -3.53 10.48 3.95
C VAL A 8 -3.05 10.45 2.52
N TRP A 9 -3.05 11.60 1.85
CA TRP A 9 -2.70 11.75 0.44
C TRP A 9 -1.68 12.86 0.26
N SER A 10 -0.78 12.69 -0.71
CA SER A 10 0.15 13.73 -1.12
C SER A 10 -0.62 14.92 -1.68
N ARG A 11 -0.17 16.14 -1.33
CA ARG A 11 -0.74 17.37 -1.90
C ARG A 11 -0.27 17.59 -3.33
N ALA A 12 1.00 17.29 -3.59
CA ALA A 12 1.61 17.36 -4.91
C ALA A 12 1.47 16.04 -5.65
N SER A 13 1.28 16.13 -6.97
CA SER A 13 1.38 15.00 -7.87
C SER A 13 2.83 14.68 -8.22
N VAL A 14 3.06 13.46 -8.66
CA VAL A 14 4.37 12.92 -9.03
C VAL A 14 4.46 12.89 -10.55
N LEU A 15 5.22 13.81 -11.12
CA LEU A 15 5.35 13.98 -12.58
C LEU A 15 6.39 13.05 -13.22
N PHE A 16 7.03 12.18 -12.43
CA PHE A 16 8.10 11.31 -12.91
C PHE A 16 7.55 9.99 -13.47
N SER A 17 8.08 9.57 -14.62
CA SER A 17 7.77 8.27 -15.25
C SER A 17 8.44 7.08 -14.56
N ALA A 18 9.42 7.34 -13.70
CA ALA A 18 10.04 6.36 -12.83
C ALA A 18 10.17 6.95 -11.43
N TRP A 19 9.88 6.13 -10.42
CA TRP A 19 9.87 6.57 -9.03
C TRP A 19 10.14 5.42 -8.08
N GLU A 20 10.62 5.77 -6.90
CA GLU A 20 10.73 4.87 -5.77
C GLU A 20 10.07 5.52 -4.55
N VAL A 21 9.26 4.76 -3.83
CA VAL A 21 8.69 5.18 -2.56
C VAL A 21 9.03 4.16 -1.49
N GLU A 22 9.53 4.66 -0.37
CA GLU A 22 9.69 3.88 0.85
C GLU A 22 8.59 4.27 1.83
N VAL A 23 7.89 3.28 2.35
CA VAL A 23 6.86 3.44 3.38
C VAL A 23 7.27 2.65 4.60
N GLN A 24 7.43 3.33 5.73
CA GLN A 24 7.71 2.69 7.02
C GLN A 24 6.42 2.62 7.85
N MET A 25 6.09 1.45 8.35
CA MET A 25 4.78 1.17 8.92
C MET A 25 4.89 0.25 10.13
N ARG A 26 3.99 0.44 11.09
CA ARG A 26 3.82 -0.46 12.23
C ARG A 26 2.37 -0.89 12.31
N VAL A 27 2.13 -2.19 12.17
CA VAL A 27 0.79 -2.78 12.33
C VAL A 27 0.77 -3.61 13.62
N THR A 28 0.02 -3.14 14.61
CA THR A 28 -0.09 -3.77 15.93
C THR A 28 -1.52 -4.19 16.22
N GLY A 29 -1.68 -5.29 16.95
CA GLY A 29 -2.98 -5.68 17.49
C GLY A 29 -2.88 -6.93 18.35
N LEU A 30 -3.91 -7.14 19.17
CA LEU A 30 -4.04 -8.34 20.01
C LEU A 30 -4.19 -9.56 19.09
N GLY A 31 -3.27 -10.52 19.20
CA GLY A 31 -3.29 -11.78 18.45
C GLY A 31 -2.60 -11.73 17.08
N ARG A 32 -2.51 -12.91 16.44
CA ARG A 32 -1.78 -13.11 15.17
C ARG A 32 -2.53 -12.58 13.93
N ARG A 33 -3.85 -12.36 14.02
CA ARG A 33 -4.68 -11.86 12.90
C ARG A 33 -5.31 -10.50 13.16
N GLY A 34 -5.51 -9.72 12.10
CA GLY A 34 -6.14 -8.41 12.11
C GLY A 34 -7.51 -8.42 11.44
N ALA A 35 -8.11 -7.24 11.26
CA ALA A 35 -9.49 -7.12 10.83
C ALA A 35 -9.69 -6.60 9.39
N GLN A 36 -8.71 -5.92 8.77
CA GLN A 36 -8.81 -5.44 7.38
C GLN A 36 -7.44 -5.11 6.78
N GLY A 37 -6.65 -4.24 7.41
CA GLY A 37 -5.27 -3.95 6.98
C GLY A 37 -5.10 -2.54 6.43
N MET A 38 -4.13 -2.37 5.53
CA MET A 38 -3.77 -1.06 4.97
C MET A 38 -3.41 -1.15 3.49
N ALA A 39 -3.37 -0.01 2.81
CA ALA A 39 -3.02 0.08 1.41
C ALA A 39 -2.16 1.31 1.14
N VAL A 40 -1.19 1.15 0.24
CA VAL A 40 -0.40 2.23 -0.36
C VAL A 40 -0.88 2.40 -1.79
N TRP A 41 -1.12 3.64 -2.21
CA TRP A 41 -1.76 3.98 -3.47
C TRP A 41 -0.85 4.85 -4.33
N TYR A 42 -0.87 4.62 -5.64
CA TYR A 42 -0.49 5.60 -6.65
C TYR A 42 -1.63 5.71 -7.65
N THR A 43 -2.35 6.82 -7.65
CA THR A 43 -3.58 6.99 -8.46
C THR A 43 -3.66 8.36 -9.11
N GLN A 44 -4.32 8.47 -10.27
CA GLN A 44 -4.51 9.74 -10.99
C GLN A 44 -5.31 10.78 -10.18
N GLY A 45 -6.28 10.32 -9.40
CA GLY A 45 -7.04 11.15 -8.45
C GLY A 45 -6.62 10.90 -7.01
N ARG A 46 -6.90 11.86 -6.12
CA ARG A 46 -6.85 11.60 -4.67
C ARG A 46 -8.08 10.79 -4.28
N GLY A 47 -7.89 9.64 -3.65
CA GLY A 47 -8.99 8.79 -3.21
C GLY A 47 -9.75 9.36 -2.00
N HIS A 48 -11.05 9.10 -1.94
CA HIS A 48 -11.86 9.39 -0.75
C HIS A 48 -11.64 8.29 0.30
N VAL A 49 -11.59 8.67 1.59
CA VAL A 49 -11.27 7.83 2.78
C VAL A 49 -12.19 6.59 2.95
N GLY A 50 -13.25 6.47 2.15
CA GLY A 50 -14.41 5.63 2.42
C GLY A 50 -14.27 4.13 2.16
N SER A 51 -13.37 3.66 1.29
CA SER A 51 -13.33 2.21 0.99
C SER A 51 -11.92 1.69 0.74
N ILE A 52 -11.27 1.34 1.83
CA ILE A 52 -9.88 0.89 1.85
C ILE A 52 -9.74 -0.53 1.29
N LEU A 53 -10.84 -1.29 1.17
CA LEU A 53 -10.85 -2.70 0.73
C LEU A 53 -12.09 -3.10 -0.08
N GLY A 54 -12.44 -2.32 -1.12
CA GLY A 54 -13.38 -2.82 -2.14
C GLY A 54 -14.83 -2.36 -1.97
N GLY A 55 -15.08 -1.14 -2.40
CA GLY A 55 -16.41 -0.55 -2.41
C GLY A 55 -16.46 0.51 -3.47
N LEU A 56 -16.81 0.10 -4.70
CA LEU A 56 -17.35 0.88 -5.82
C LEU A 56 -16.66 2.21 -6.21
N ALA A 57 -15.53 2.57 -5.61
CA ALA A 57 -14.78 3.74 -6.00
C ALA A 57 -14.02 3.41 -7.28
N SER A 58 -14.36 4.07 -8.38
CA SER A 58 -13.51 4.13 -9.56
C SER A 58 -12.18 4.77 -9.18
N TRP A 59 -11.08 4.02 -9.28
CA TRP A 59 -9.73 4.56 -9.13
C TRP A 59 -8.89 4.10 -10.32
N ASP A 60 -8.03 4.98 -10.81
CA ASP A 60 -7.12 4.71 -11.91
C ASP A 60 -5.68 4.76 -11.38
N GLY A 61 -5.01 3.61 -11.39
CA GLY A 61 -3.62 3.47 -10.94
C GLY A 61 -3.30 2.10 -10.34
N ILE A 62 -2.54 2.11 -9.24
CA ILE A 62 -2.17 0.91 -8.45
C ILE A 62 -2.45 1.06 -6.96
N GLY A 63 -2.83 -0.05 -6.34
CA GLY A 63 -2.93 -0.22 -4.90
C GLY A 63 -2.08 -1.41 -4.44
N ILE A 64 -1.23 -1.20 -3.44
CA ILE A 64 -0.46 -2.24 -2.76
C ILE A 64 -1.13 -2.47 -1.41
N PHE A 65 -1.83 -3.59 -1.28
CA PHE A 65 -2.64 -3.94 -0.13
C PHE A 65 -1.83 -4.85 0.80
N PHE A 66 -1.81 -4.49 2.07
CA PHE A 66 -1.23 -5.25 3.16
C PHE A 66 -2.41 -5.84 3.95
N ASP A 67 -2.87 -6.98 3.48
CA ASP A 67 -4.01 -7.68 4.04
C ASP A 67 -3.54 -8.56 5.21
N SER A 68 -4.23 -8.40 6.33
CA SER A 68 -4.04 -9.23 7.52
C SER A 68 -5.36 -9.73 8.09
N SER A 69 -6.41 -9.73 7.27
CA SER A 69 -7.76 -10.12 7.64
C SER A 69 -7.78 -11.50 8.27
N ALA A 70 -8.59 -11.64 9.31
CA ALA A 70 -8.90 -12.93 9.91
C ALA A 70 -9.86 -13.76 9.04
N GLU A 71 -10.50 -13.15 8.04
CA GLU A 71 -11.41 -13.81 7.09
C GLU A 71 -10.63 -14.69 6.10
N ASP A 72 -9.51 -14.21 5.55
CA ASP A 72 -8.64 -15.00 4.66
C ASP A 72 -7.66 -15.86 5.47
N THR A 73 -8.20 -16.84 6.20
CA THR A 73 -7.45 -17.66 7.16
C THR A 73 -6.30 -18.47 6.56
N GLN A 74 -6.32 -18.73 5.26
CA GLN A 74 -5.35 -19.58 4.57
C GLN A 74 -4.23 -18.77 3.89
N ASN A 75 -4.52 -17.53 3.47
CA ASN A 75 -3.57 -16.73 2.69
C ASN A 75 -3.13 -15.43 3.37
N SER A 76 -3.58 -15.15 4.60
CA SER A 76 -3.22 -13.96 5.37
C SER A 76 -2.19 -14.26 6.47
N PRO A 77 -1.19 -13.37 6.71
CA PRO A 77 -1.02 -12.05 6.09
C PRO A 77 -0.38 -12.13 4.70
N ALA A 78 -0.87 -11.29 3.79
CA ALA A 78 -0.37 -11.19 2.42
C ALA A 78 -0.27 -9.75 1.94
N ILE A 79 0.63 -9.57 0.99
CA ILE A 79 0.78 -8.33 0.24
C ILE A 79 0.32 -8.59 -1.17
N ARG A 80 -0.63 -7.79 -1.65
CA ARG A 80 -1.26 -7.95 -2.96
C ARG A 80 -1.14 -6.64 -3.73
N VAL A 81 -0.71 -6.73 -4.99
CA VAL A 81 -0.66 -5.60 -5.91
C VAL A 81 -1.89 -5.69 -6.80
N LEU A 82 -2.72 -4.65 -6.77
CA LEU A 82 -3.89 -4.52 -7.62
C LEU A 82 -3.70 -3.31 -8.55
N ALA A 83 -4.21 -3.42 -9.76
CA ALA A 83 -4.36 -2.30 -10.69
C ALA A 83 -5.83 -2.11 -11.06
N SER A 84 -6.21 -0.87 -11.32
CA SER A 84 -7.54 -0.49 -11.82
C SER A 84 -7.37 0.66 -12.81
N ASP A 85 -8.24 0.69 -13.81
CA ASP A 85 -8.22 1.63 -14.92
C ASP A 85 -9.30 2.72 -14.79
N GLY A 86 -9.91 2.85 -13.60
CA GLY A 86 -10.94 3.85 -13.33
C GLY A 86 -12.33 3.53 -13.87
N HIS A 87 -12.55 2.41 -14.56
CA HIS A 87 -13.89 2.03 -15.00
C HIS A 87 -14.67 1.38 -13.85
N ILE A 88 -15.89 1.85 -13.60
CA ILE A 88 -16.83 1.13 -12.72
C ILE A 88 -17.28 -0.11 -13.48
N PRO A 89 -17.26 -1.32 -12.89
CA PRO A 89 -17.68 -2.49 -13.61
C PRO A 89 -19.18 -2.36 -13.86
N SER A 90 -19.56 -2.22 -15.12
CA SER A 90 -20.94 -2.43 -15.57
C SER A 90 -21.42 -3.77 -15.01
N GLU A 91 -22.65 -3.80 -14.47
CA GLU A 91 -23.46 -4.89 -13.89
C GLU A 91 -23.26 -6.31 -14.50
N GLN A 92 -22.04 -6.82 -14.51
CA GLN A 92 -21.66 -8.08 -15.11
C GLN A 92 -20.88 -8.86 -14.05
N PRO A 93 -21.51 -9.86 -13.41
CA PRO A 93 -20.94 -10.55 -12.27
C PRO A 93 -19.70 -11.33 -12.72
N GLY A 94 -18.52 -10.88 -12.26
CA GLY A 94 -17.26 -11.61 -12.45
C GLY A 94 -16.05 -10.77 -12.86
N TYR A 95 -16.25 -9.55 -13.39
CA TYR A 95 -15.15 -8.62 -13.69
C TYR A 95 -15.12 -7.52 -12.64
N GLY A 96 -14.42 -7.75 -11.53
CA GLY A 96 -14.09 -6.67 -10.61
C GLY A 96 -13.21 -5.65 -11.33
N ALA A 97 -13.51 -4.36 -11.21
CA ALA A 97 -12.72 -3.26 -11.80
C ALA A 97 -11.25 -3.19 -11.34
N SER A 98 -10.84 -4.05 -10.41
CA SER A 98 -9.47 -4.16 -9.93
C SER A 98 -8.96 -5.58 -10.09
N GLN A 99 -7.86 -5.74 -10.82
CA GLN A 99 -7.21 -7.04 -11.05
C GLN A 99 -6.00 -7.20 -10.13
N VAL A 100 -5.89 -8.36 -9.47
CA VAL A 100 -4.67 -8.74 -8.75
C VAL A 100 -3.58 -9.08 -9.76
N LEU A 101 -2.49 -8.32 -9.75
CA LEU A 101 -1.34 -8.51 -10.65
C LEU A 101 -0.30 -9.46 -10.05
N GLY A 102 -0.20 -9.49 -8.72
CA GLY A 102 0.76 -10.35 -8.02
C GLY A 102 0.59 -10.26 -6.50
N SER A 103 1.10 -11.27 -5.80
CA SER A 103 1.04 -11.31 -4.34
C SER A 103 2.20 -12.09 -3.73
N CYS A 104 2.53 -11.79 -2.48
CA CYS A 104 3.43 -12.58 -1.66
C CYS A 104 2.86 -12.74 -0.24
N HIS A 105 3.25 -13.79 0.47
CA HIS A 105 2.96 -13.92 1.90
C HIS A 105 4.08 -13.24 2.69
N TRP A 106 3.69 -12.40 3.64
CA TRP A 106 4.66 -11.68 4.46
C TRP A 106 4.07 -11.36 5.83
N ASP A 107 4.70 -11.84 6.90
CA ASP A 107 4.27 -11.48 8.24
C ASP A 107 4.80 -10.10 8.64
N PHE A 108 3.91 -9.11 8.61
CA PHE A 108 4.21 -7.71 8.93
C PHE A 108 3.58 -7.22 10.25
N ARG A 109 2.87 -8.09 10.99
CA ARG A 109 2.19 -7.69 12.23
C ARG A 109 3.08 -7.90 13.45
N ASN A 110 2.91 -7.04 14.45
CA ASN A 110 3.54 -7.16 15.76
C ASN A 110 5.07 -7.35 15.69
N ARG A 111 5.72 -6.75 14.67
CA ARG A 111 7.17 -6.76 14.49
C ARG A 111 7.84 -5.81 15.50
N PRO A 112 9.05 -6.14 16.00
CA PRO A 112 9.74 -5.31 17.00
C PRO A 112 10.13 -3.93 16.46
N HIS A 113 10.44 -3.83 15.15
CA HIS A 113 10.71 -2.58 14.46
C HIS A 113 9.66 -2.29 13.38
N PRO A 114 9.40 -1.01 13.02
CA PRO A 114 8.58 -0.69 11.87
C PRO A 114 9.11 -1.40 10.62
N PHE A 115 8.24 -2.08 9.89
CA PHE A 115 8.63 -2.70 8.64
C PHE A 115 8.57 -1.67 7.52
N ARG A 116 9.39 -1.86 6.50
CA ARG A 116 9.58 -0.98 5.36
C ARG A 116 9.14 -1.71 4.11
N ALA A 117 8.31 -1.04 3.33
CA ALA A 117 7.99 -1.46 1.97
C ALA A 117 8.65 -0.47 1.01
N ARG A 118 9.52 -0.98 0.15
CA ARG A 118 10.12 -0.24 -0.95
C ARG A 118 9.41 -0.63 -2.23
N ILE A 119 8.76 0.34 -2.85
CA ILE A 119 7.98 0.17 -4.07
C ILE A 119 8.68 0.97 -5.16
N THR A 120 9.15 0.29 -6.20
CA THR A 120 9.90 0.88 -7.30
C THR A 120 9.13 0.67 -8.59
N TYR A 121 8.87 1.74 -9.32
CA TYR A 121 8.35 1.69 -10.68
C TYR A 121 9.39 2.21 -11.66
N TRP A 122 9.85 1.33 -12.55
CA TRP A 122 10.84 1.67 -13.57
C TRP A 122 10.69 0.77 -14.79
N GLY A 123 10.77 1.34 -15.99
CA GLY A 123 10.70 0.56 -17.23
C GLY A 123 9.39 -0.24 -17.41
N GLN A 124 8.25 0.37 -17.06
CA GLN A 124 6.93 -0.28 -17.10
C GLN A 124 6.81 -1.52 -16.19
N ARG A 125 7.63 -1.58 -15.14
CA ARG A 125 7.68 -2.70 -14.20
C ARG A 125 7.61 -2.17 -12.78
N LEU A 126 6.73 -2.75 -11.98
CA LEU A 126 6.58 -2.43 -10.57
C LEU A 126 7.20 -3.55 -9.73
N ARG A 127 8.10 -3.20 -8.83
CA ARG A 127 8.73 -4.12 -7.88
C ARG A 127 8.41 -3.69 -6.46
N VAL A 128 8.05 -4.65 -5.62
CA VAL A 128 7.85 -4.47 -4.18
C VAL A 128 8.89 -5.31 -3.45
N SER A 129 9.64 -4.65 -2.58
CA SER A 129 10.59 -5.27 -1.66
C SER A 129 10.28 -4.87 -0.23
N LEU A 130 10.56 -5.76 0.72
CA LEU A 130 10.12 -5.64 2.10
C LEU A 130 11.27 -5.95 3.03
N ASN A 131 11.43 -5.17 4.09
CA ASN A 131 12.29 -5.59 5.19
C ASN A 131 11.49 -6.40 6.22
N SER A 132 12.17 -7.31 6.91
CA SER A 132 11.51 -8.21 7.88
C SER A 132 11.04 -7.48 9.15
N GLY A 133 11.58 -6.31 9.49
CA GLY A 133 11.24 -5.58 10.71
C GLY A 133 11.67 -6.28 12.01
N LEU A 134 12.55 -7.28 11.93
CA LEU A 134 13.18 -7.93 13.09
C LEU A 134 14.35 -7.11 13.61
N THR A 135 15.08 -6.44 12.71
CA THR A 135 16.12 -5.49 13.06
C THR A 135 15.95 -4.19 12.25
N PRO A 136 16.51 -3.05 12.71
CA PRO A 136 16.47 -1.79 11.96
C PRO A 136 17.19 -1.88 10.62
N SER A 137 18.19 -2.77 10.50
CA SER A 137 19.11 -2.88 9.37
C SER A 137 18.83 -4.11 8.49
N ASP A 138 17.69 -4.78 8.66
CA ASP A 138 17.35 -5.92 7.81
C ASP A 138 17.37 -5.49 6.33
N PRO A 139 17.98 -6.31 5.46
CA PRO A 139 17.95 -6.06 4.03
C PRO A 139 16.51 -6.15 3.49
N ASP A 140 16.27 -5.46 2.38
CA ASP A 140 15.01 -5.60 1.66
C ASP A 140 15.02 -6.93 0.89
N GLU A 141 14.01 -7.75 1.13
CA GLU A 141 13.77 -9.00 0.41
C GLU A 141 12.70 -8.81 -0.66
N PHE A 142 12.77 -9.63 -1.69
CA PHE A 142 11.85 -9.58 -2.82
C PHE A 142 10.45 -10.10 -2.41
N CYS A 143 9.40 -9.37 -2.77
CA CYS A 143 8.01 -9.80 -2.59
C CYS A 143 7.31 -10.03 -3.93
N VAL A 144 7.17 -8.98 -4.74
CA VAL A 144 6.40 -9.02 -5.99
C VAL A 144 7.12 -8.22 -7.06
N ASP A 145 7.04 -8.70 -8.30
CA ASP A 145 7.48 -7.97 -9.48
C ASP A 145 6.48 -8.23 -10.61
N VAL A 146 5.83 -7.15 -11.07
CA VAL A 146 4.74 -7.18 -12.04
C VAL A 146 5.02 -6.22 -13.20
N GLY A 147 4.65 -6.66 -14.39
CA GLY A 147 4.76 -5.89 -15.63
C GLY A 147 4.53 -6.78 -16.85
N PRO A 148 4.30 -6.19 -18.04
CA PRO A 148 4.28 -4.76 -18.32
C PRO A 148 3.07 -4.05 -17.70
N LEU A 149 3.30 -2.88 -17.10
CA LEU A 149 2.28 -2.05 -16.46
C LEU A 149 2.49 -0.60 -16.86
N LEU A 150 1.48 0.02 -17.45
CA LEU A 150 1.52 1.43 -17.87
C LEU A 150 0.89 2.31 -16.79
N LEU A 151 1.71 3.13 -16.13
CA LEU A 151 1.24 4.14 -15.20
C LEU A 151 1.48 5.53 -15.78
N VAL A 152 0.40 6.29 -15.94
CA VAL A 152 0.49 7.66 -16.45
C VAL A 152 1.17 8.53 -15.36
N PRO A 153 2.17 9.36 -15.71
CA PRO A 153 2.74 10.34 -14.79
C PRO A 153 1.67 11.34 -14.30
N GLY A 154 1.90 11.96 -13.15
CA GLY A 154 0.96 12.91 -12.55
C GLY A 154 0.03 12.33 -11.49
N GLY A 155 0.27 11.10 -11.05
CA GLY A 155 -0.49 10.49 -9.95
C GLY A 155 -0.14 11.05 -8.56
N PHE A 156 -0.98 10.75 -7.59
CA PHE A 156 -0.83 11.08 -6.18
C PHE A 156 -0.50 9.83 -5.37
N PHE A 157 0.38 9.99 -4.38
CA PHE A 157 0.60 8.92 -3.40
C PHE A 157 -0.42 9.02 -2.28
N GLY A 158 -0.95 7.88 -1.87
CA GLY A 158 -1.87 7.77 -0.74
C GLY A 158 -1.50 6.62 0.17
N VAL A 159 -1.84 6.75 1.44
CA VAL A 159 -1.82 5.64 2.41
C VAL A 159 -3.16 5.62 3.11
N SER A 160 -3.75 4.45 3.24
CA SER A 160 -5.03 4.28 3.93
C SER A 160 -5.03 3.03 4.79
N ALA A 161 -5.66 3.09 5.96
CA ALA A 161 -5.85 1.93 6.84
C ALA A 161 -7.29 1.82 7.36
N ALA A 162 -7.81 0.59 7.45
CA ALA A 162 -9.12 0.30 8.00
C ALA A 162 -9.06 -0.81 9.05
N THR A 163 -9.91 -0.70 10.06
CA THR A 163 -10.16 -1.75 11.05
C THR A 163 -11.63 -2.18 10.98
N GLY A 164 -11.87 -3.45 10.69
CA GLY A 164 -13.20 -4.08 10.73
C GLY A 164 -13.60 -4.57 12.14
N ILE A 165 -14.84 -5.08 12.26
CA ILE A 165 -15.41 -5.61 13.50
C ILE A 165 -14.92 -7.05 13.71
N LEU A 166 -13.67 -7.27 14.11
CA LEU A 166 -13.28 -8.43 14.92
C LEU A 166 -11.86 -8.28 15.50
N ALA A 167 -11.71 -7.42 16.51
CA ALA A 167 -10.61 -7.54 17.48
C ALA A 167 -11.14 -7.42 18.92
N GLY A 168 -12.35 -7.92 19.18
CA GLY A 168 -12.90 -7.94 20.54
C GLY A 168 -12.34 -9.09 21.36
N LEU A 169 -11.24 -8.89 22.06
CA LEU A 169 -11.12 -9.39 23.43
C LEU A 169 -11.34 -8.20 24.38
N PRO A 170 -12.04 -8.38 25.51
CA PRO A 170 -12.39 -7.26 26.38
C PRO A 170 -11.15 -6.80 27.14
N GLY A 171 -10.73 -5.56 26.92
CA GLY A 171 -9.66 -4.91 27.67
C GLY A 171 -8.75 -4.08 26.76
N ASP A 172 -8.72 -2.79 27.03
CA ASP A 172 -7.76 -1.79 26.55
C ASP A 172 -7.95 -1.21 25.15
N GLY A 173 -8.41 0.05 25.16
CA GLY A 173 -8.40 0.93 24.02
C GLY A 173 -6.98 1.33 23.65
N ALA A 174 -6.54 0.89 22.49
CA ALA A 174 -5.45 1.54 21.77
C ALA A 174 -5.89 1.76 20.32
N ALA A 175 -6.04 3.02 19.95
CA ALA A 175 -6.10 3.40 18.55
C ALA A 175 -4.74 3.10 17.91
N PRO A 176 -4.66 2.59 16.67
CA PRO A 176 -3.38 2.51 15.97
C PRO A 176 -2.85 3.92 15.73
N SER A 177 -1.81 4.31 16.47
CA SER A 177 -0.99 5.49 16.16
C SER A 177 0.00 5.09 15.06
N GLY A 178 -0.47 5.13 13.81
CA GLY A 178 0.40 4.97 12.65
C GLY A 178 0.92 6.32 12.19
N GLU A 179 2.18 6.64 12.50
CA GLU A 179 2.90 7.71 11.80
C GLU A 179 3.42 7.11 10.48
N ALA A 180 2.73 7.38 9.37
CA ALA A 180 3.18 6.97 8.04
C ALA A 180 4.16 8.02 7.49
N ALA A 181 5.42 7.93 7.89
CA ALA A 181 6.47 8.73 7.27
C ALA A 181 6.85 8.10 5.92
N GLY A 182 6.11 8.47 4.86
CA GLY A 182 6.51 8.15 3.49
C GLY A 182 7.69 9.01 3.06
N ARG A 183 8.67 8.43 2.36
CA ARG A 183 9.73 9.17 1.67
C ARG A 183 9.67 8.75 0.20
N ALA A 184 8.96 9.52 -0.63
CA ALA A 184 9.08 9.35 -2.08
C ALA A 184 10.37 10.04 -2.54
N ALA A 185 11.15 9.39 -3.40
CA ALA A 185 12.28 10.00 -4.09
C ALA A 185 12.14 9.70 -5.58
N GLY A 186 11.94 10.75 -6.39
CA GLY A 186 12.09 10.65 -7.84
C GLY A 186 13.57 10.69 -8.19
N LYS A 187 14.16 9.58 -8.64
CA LYS A 187 15.48 9.59 -9.27
C LYS A 187 15.29 9.61 -10.79
N ALA A 188 15.79 10.65 -11.44
CA ALA A 188 15.97 10.64 -12.89
C ALA A 188 16.94 9.50 -13.26
N GLY A 189 16.64 8.77 -14.33
CA GLY A 189 17.48 7.69 -14.85
C GLY A 189 18.89 8.15 -15.21
N PRO A 190 19.81 7.21 -15.48
CA PRO A 190 21.21 7.54 -15.74
C PRO A 190 21.32 8.25 -17.10
N GLY A 191 21.40 9.58 -17.08
CA GLY A 191 21.46 10.38 -18.30
C GLY A 191 21.58 11.89 -18.14
N HIS A 192 21.31 12.48 -16.96
CA HIS A 192 21.55 13.90 -16.73
C HIS A 192 21.90 14.18 -15.26
N GLN A 193 23.08 14.75 -15.02
CA GLN A 193 23.49 15.28 -13.73
C GLN A 193 22.60 16.49 -13.40
N GLY A 194 21.71 16.31 -12.43
CA GLY A 194 20.76 17.33 -11.97
C GLY A 194 19.79 16.73 -10.95
N GLY A 195 20.31 16.37 -9.77
CA GLY A 195 19.55 15.67 -8.74
C GLY A 195 18.48 16.57 -8.10
N CYS A 196 17.25 16.51 -8.62
CA CYS A 196 16.07 17.05 -7.93
C CYS A 196 15.44 15.92 -7.08
N ASN A 197 15.97 15.71 -5.88
CA ASN A 197 15.37 14.78 -4.92
C ASN A 197 14.14 15.43 -4.25
N SER A 198 12.98 15.31 -4.87
CA SER A 198 11.71 15.73 -4.23
C SER A 198 11.34 14.73 -3.14
N LYS A 199 11.47 15.12 -1.87
CA LYS A 199 11.05 14.35 -0.69
C LYS A 199 9.57 14.62 -0.41
N VAL A 200 8.68 13.71 -0.76
CA VAL A 200 7.27 13.79 -0.31
C VAL A 200 7.23 13.23 1.10
N ARG A 201 6.94 14.08 2.09
CA ARG A 201 6.60 13.69 3.46
C ARG A 201 5.07 13.77 3.56
N LEU A 202 4.43 12.64 3.84
CA LEU A 202 3.00 12.58 4.15
C LEU A 202 2.75 13.03 5.59
#